data_AF-A0A6M1U5F5-F1
#
_entry.id   AF-A0A6M1U5F5-F1
#
_cell.length_a   1.000
_cell.length_b   1.000
_cell.length_c   1.000
_cell.angle_alpha   90.00
_cell.angle_beta   90.00
_cell.angle_gamma   90.00
#
_symmetry.space_group_name_H-M   'P 1'
#
loop_
_entity.id
_entity.type
_entity.pdbx_description
1 polymer ?
#
loop_
_entity_poly.entity_id
_entity_poly.type
_entity_poly.pdbx_seq_one_letter_code
_entity_poly.pdbx_strand_id
1 'polypeptide(L)'
;MENPKQGRTVPVVIGALAGLALWLVDLPALQAALTERMQFLLGSLVVVFFGLLLALTGPLRTVRAIAAALPLAAGVALMLLMASMRHETVAAFHFSDLAFVAAFVLAVLPLPFVIAAAGPGWRDYGAVFGEGWLLVMRGCLAWILAGLVWGVIWIADALMGLVGLGVMKQMLAQGGPLPGMVTGAALGLGVALAVEHEDLLSPEPVLRALRWLVLPLLAVMLAFFLALPVQGLSGLPAGLSAAVILLGLSAAAVLLATLTVGTDEEEASGMGRWLVLGGQGLAAILPLPVALAAWSVWLRVAQHGWTPGRVFVAGLVLLAAGHAALYLLALLQGGLRGAAAWRGGLRRANMVMAGAAMAAAALWLSPLLNAEAISARSQVLRFEAGEVAAADLDLAALERWGLPGRAALARLEVLAQDAGQADLAARLEARQGERAGSADPQTAAQEAEAMLAQLRAILPVQPAGATAGRDRLLAGIGAQELQAWVDACRTPLPGQAERPGCVMLLADFLPDLPGEEALVLLRGPEGFMRYEGLALQGGAVQRRSVAAMTGMLADREAGAALIASLQEGVPGLQPAPVNMLDMAGGILLLP
;
A
#
# COMPACT_ATOMS: atom_id res chain seq x y z
N MET A 1 -9.46 42.23 -2.32
CA MET A 1 -9.82 41.68 -0.99
C MET A 1 -10.96 40.71 -1.21
N GLU A 2 -10.66 39.43 -1.41
CA GLU A 2 -11.69 38.38 -1.47
C GLU A 2 -12.29 38.18 -0.06
N ASN A 3 -13.60 37.98 0.00
CA ASN A 3 -14.33 37.78 1.25
C ASN A 3 -13.83 36.47 1.91
N PRO A 4 -13.43 36.43 3.19
CA PRO A 4 -12.87 35.23 3.83
C PRO A 4 -13.80 34.01 3.76
N LYS A 5 -15.12 34.22 3.64
CA LYS A 5 -16.10 33.15 3.41
C LYS A 5 -15.98 32.51 2.01
N GLN A 6 -15.58 33.26 0.97
CA GLN A 6 -15.36 32.73 -0.38
C GLN A 6 -14.09 31.88 -0.46
N GLY A 7 -13.07 32.16 0.37
CA GLY A 7 -11.82 31.39 0.40
C GLY A 7 -12.01 29.95 0.87
N ARG A 8 -12.90 29.72 1.85
CA ARG A 8 -13.16 28.37 2.39
C ARG A 8 -13.99 27.48 1.47
N THR A 9 -14.92 28.05 0.72
CA THR A 9 -15.87 27.27 -0.08
C THR A 9 -15.23 26.62 -1.29
N VAL A 10 -14.19 27.24 -1.87
CA VAL A 10 -13.60 26.76 -3.14
C VAL A 10 -12.91 25.40 -2.98
N PRO A 11 -11.98 25.19 -2.04
CA PRO A 11 -11.35 23.88 -1.85
C PRO A 11 -12.35 22.77 -1.48
N VAL A 12 -13.36 23.08 -0.64
CA VAL A 12 -14.41 22.14 -0.24
C VAL A 12 -15.22 21.68 -1.45
N VAL A 13 -15.63 22.62 -2.32
CA VAL A 13 -16.37 22.29 -3.55
C VAL A 13 -15.50 21.49 -4.51
N ILE A 14 -14.23 21.85 -4.69
CA ILE A 14 -13.28 21.09 -5.52
C ILE A 14 -13.18 19.65 -5.02
N GLY A 15 -13.04 19.46 -3.70
CA GLY A 15 -12.97 18.15 -3.09
C GLY A 15 -14.26 17.35 -3.27
N ALA A 16 -15.43 17.95 -3.03
CA ALA A 16 -16.72 17.30 -3.27
C ALA A 16 -16.87 16.87 -4.75
N LEU A 17 -16.49 17.74 -5.68
CA LEU A 17 -16.47 17.44 -7.11
C LEU A 17 -15.51 16.31 -7.46
N ALA A 18 -14.37 16.19 -6.78
CA ALA A 18 -13.44 15.06 -6.94
C ALA A 18 -14.13 13.73 -6.63
N GLY A 19 -14.82 13.67 -5.48
CA GLY A 19 -15.58 12.48 -5.07
C GLY A 19 -16.71 12.13 -6.04
N LEU A 20 -17.45 13.14 -6.51
CA LEU A 20 -18.48 12.94 -7.53
C LEU A 20 -17.88 12.45 -8.85
N ALA A 21 -16.78 13.05 -9.30
CA ALA A 21 -16.14 12.68 -10.56
C ALA A 21 -15.62 11.24 -10.53
N LEU A 22 -15.02 10.79 -9.43
CA LEU A 22 -14.59 9.39 -9.27
C LEU A 22 -15.77 8.43 -9.33
N TRP A 23 -16.87 8.75 -8.64
CA TRP A 23 -18.08 7.95 -8.72
C TRP A 23 -18.68 7.90 -10.12
N LEU A 24 -18.67 9.02 -10.85
CA LEU A 24 -19.13 9.07 -12.26
C LEU A 24 -18.28 8.19 -13.18
N VAL A 25 -16.97 8.08 -12.92
CA VAL A 25 -16.06 7.21 -13.68
C VAL A 25 -16.41 5.73 -13.49
N ASP A 26 -16.89 5.35 -12.31
CA ASP A 26 -17.27 3.97 -11.96
C ASP A 26 -18.71 3.60 -12.32
N LEU A 27 -19.47 4.48 -12.99
CA LEU A 27 -20.84 4.17 -13.39
C LEU A 27 -20.88 2.99 -14.37
N PRO A 28 -21.76 1.98 -14.16
CA PRO A 28 -21.86 0.81 -15.05
C PRO A 28 -22.09 1.17 -16.53
N ALA A 29 -22.85 2.23 -16.79
CA ALA A 29 -23.11 2.72 -18.15
C ALA A 29 -21.83 3.24 -18.83
N LEU A 30 -20.97 3.92 -18.08
CA LEU A 30 -19.69 4.42 -18.59
C LEU A 30 -18.68 3.26 -18.72
N GLN A 31 -18.68 2.32 -17.78
CA GLN A 31 -17.87 1.12 -17.84
C GLN A 31 -18.21 0.24 -19.05
N ALA A 32 -19.48 0.19 -19.45
CA ALA A 32 -19.90 -0.52 -20.66
C ALA A 32 -19.51 0.22 -21.96
N ALA A 33 -19.38 1.54 -21.92
CA ALA A 33 -19.10 2.37 -23.09
C ALA A 33 -17.61 2.56 -23.40
N LEU A 34 -16.75 2.50 -22.38
CA LEU A 34 -15.31 2.74 -22.49
C LEU A 34 -14.51 1.44 -22.39
N THR A 35 -13.37 1.36 -23.09
CA THR A 35 -12.41 0.26 -22.87
C THR A 35 -11.77 0.37 -21.49
N GLU A 36 -11.34 -0.76 -20.91
CA GLU A 36 -10.66 -0.83 -19.60
C GLU A 36 -9.53 0.21 -19.47
N ARG A 37 -8.73 0.39 -20.54
CA ARG A 37 -7.62 1.36 -20.57
C ARG A 37 -8.09 2.81 -20.64
N MET A 38 -9.19 3.09 -21.32
CA MET A 38 -9.77 4.44 -21.37
C MET A 38 -10.37 4.82 -20.01
N GLN A 39 -11.01 3.86 -19.32
CA GLN A 39 -11.49 4.04 -17.96
C GLN A 39 -10.33 4.31 -17.01
N PHE A 40 -9.25 3.53 -17.11
CA PHE A 40 -8.06 3.73 -16.31
C PHE A 40 -7.39 5.09 -16.53
N LEU A 41 -7.27 5.53 -17.79
CA LEU A 41 -6.78 6.86 -18.14
C LEU A 41 -7.64 7.95 -17.50
N LEU A 42 -8.96 7.84 -17.64
CA LEU A 42 -9.91 8.81 -17.11
C LEU A 42 -9.88 8.84 -15.58
N GLY A 43 -9.90 7.68 -14.92
CA GLY A 43 -9.79 7.57 -13.46
C GLY A 43 -8.47 8.14 -12.94
N SER A 44 -7.35 7.80 -13.58
CA SER A 44 -6.02 8.35 -13.24
C SER A 44 -5.98 9.86 -13.43
N LEU A 45 -6.55 10.37 -14.52
CA LEU A 45 -6.65 11.81 -14.78
C LEU A 45 -7.46 12.51 -13.70
N VAL A 46 -8.62 11.97 -13.32
CA VAL A 46 -9.50 12.53 -12.28
C VAL A 46 -8.77 12.55 -10.93
N VAL A 47 -8.21 11.42 -10.47
CA VAL A 47 -7.48 11.34 -9.19
C VAL A 47 -6.33 12.33 -9.15
N VAL A 48 -5.46 12.32 -10.17
CA VAL A 48 -4.28 13.18 -10.20
C VAL A 48 -4.70 14.64 -10.35
N PHE A 49 -5.62 14.98 -11.25
CA PHE A 49 -6.06 16.37 -11.46
C PHE A 49 -6.63 16.98 -10.19
N PHE A 50 -7.58 16.31 -9.53
CA PHE A 50 -8.20 16.86 -8.32
C PHE A 50 -7.23 16.88 -7.14
N GLY A 51 -6.35 15.88 -7.01
CA GLY A 51 -5.30 15.88 -5.99
C GLY A 51 -4.34 17.07 -6.14
N LEU A 52 -3.85 17.30 -7.37
CA LEU A 52 -2.98 18.44 -7.68
C LEU A 52 -3.72 19.77 -7.53
N LEU A 53 -4.97 19.85 -7.98
CA LEU A 53 -5.78 21.05 -7.87
C LEU A 53 -6.02 21.42 -6.40
N LEU A 54 -6.36 20.45 -5.54
CA LEU A 54 -6.49 20.67 -4.10
C LEU A 54 -5.17 21.17 -3.50
N ALA A 55 -4.04 20.55 -3.86
CA ALA A 55 -2.73 20.95 -3.35
C ALA A 55 -2.29 22.37 -3.79
N LEU A 56 -2.69 22.79 -4.99
CA LEU A 56 -2.35 24.11 -5.56
C LEU A 56 -3.35 25.22 -5.20
N THR A 57 -4.57 24.87 -4.81
CA THR A 57 -5.61 25.84 -4.46
C THR A 57 -5.31 26.45 -3.10
N GLY A 58 -5.18 27.77 -3.04
CA GLY A 58 -4.71 28.49 -1.86
C GLY A 58 -3.44 29.26 -2.18
N PRO A 59 -2.28 28.60 -2.28
CA PRO A 59 -1.04 29.25 -2.70
C PRO A 59 -1.14 29.87 -4.11
N LEU A 60 -1.93 29.26 -5.01
CA LEU A 60 -2.26 29.83 -6.31
C LEU A 60 -3.74 30.22 -6.39
N ARG A 61 -4.02 31.26 -7.19
CA ARG A 61 -5.39 31.57 -7.64
C ARG A 61 -5.95 30.37 -8.39
N THR A 62 -7.22 30.02 -8.17
CA THR A 62 -7.86 28.80 -8.71
C THR A 62 -7.65 28.62 -10.22
N VAL A 63 -7.74 29.69 -11.01
CA VAL A 63 -7.52 29.61 -12.47
C VAL A 63 -6.09 29.19 -12.81
N ARG A 64 -5.08 29.71 -12.09
CA ARG A 64 -3.68 29.31 -12.27
C ARG A 64 -3.44 27.89 -11.75
N ALA A 65 -4.09 27.51 -10.64
CA ALA A 65 -4.04 26.16 -10.12
C ALA A 65 -4.57 25.14 -11.14
N ILE A 66 -5.71 25.41 -11.78
CA ILE A 66 -6.27 24.57 -12.86
C ILE A 66 -5.31 24.51 -14.05
N ALA A 67 -4.78 25.67 -14.50
CA ALA A 67 -3.88 25.74 -15.64
C ALA A 67 -2.55 24.98 -15.42
N ALA A 68 -2.10 24.86 -14.16
CA ALA A 68 -0.93 24.07 -13.80
C ALA A 68 -1.24 22.59 -13.54
N ALA A 69 -2.36 22.29 -12.86
CA ALA A 69 -2.76 20.93 -12.50
C ALA A 69 -3.14 20.10 -13.72
N LEU A 70 -3.85 20.68 -14.70
CA LEU A 70 -4.36 19.95 -15.87
C LEU A 70 -3.25 19.31 -16.74
N PRO A 71 -2.23 20.06 -17.23
CA PRO A 71 -1.19 19.46 -18.05
C PRO A 71 -0.33 18.45 -17.27
N LEU A 72 -0.06 18.71 -15.98
CA LEU A 72 0.68 17.78 -15.14
C LEU A 72 -0.10 16.47 -14.91
N ALA A 73 -1.39 16.58 -14.60
CA ALA A 73 -2.27 15.42 -14.45
C ALA A 73 -2.41 14.63 -15.75
N ALA A 74 -2.58 15.31 -16.88
CA ALA A 74 -2.63 14.66 -18.19
C ALA A 74 -1.32 13.93 -18.52
N GLY A 75 -0.17 14.55 -18.22
CA GLY A 75 1.15 13.92 -18.38
C GLY A 75 1.29 12.66 -17.54
N VAL A 76 0.98 12.72 -16.24
CA VAL A 76 1.06 11.57 -15.33
C VAL A 76 0.07 10.47 -15.73
N ALA A 77 -1.17 10.82 -16.07
CA ALA A 77 -2.19 9.85 -16.49
C ALA A 77 -1.81 9.16 -17.81
N LEU A 78 -1.25 9.90 -18.77
CA LEU A 78 -0.74 9.31 -20.01
C LEU A 78 0.46 8.40 -19.75
N MET A 79 1.35 8.75 -18.83
CA MET A 79 2.48 7.89 -18.44
C MET A 79 2.03 6.61 -17.73
N LEU A 80 1.02 6.69 -16.86
CA LEU A 80 0.38 5.51 -16.27
C LEU A 80 -0.29 4.64 -17.33
N LEU A 81 -0.98 5.24 -18.30
CA LEU A 81 -1.54 4.50 -19.44
C LEU A 81 -0.44 3.81 -20.25
N MET A 82 0.67 4.48 -20.55
CA MET A 82 1.80 3.85 -21.25
C MET A 82 2.41 2.70 -20.45
N ALA A 83 2.51 2.83 -19.12
CA ALA A 83 3.00 1.77 -18.25
C ALA A 83 2.02 0.57 -18.22
N SER A 84 0.70 0.82 -18.22
CA SER A 84 -0.30 -0.25 -18.23
C SER A 84 -0.30 -1.06 -19.53
N MET A 85 0.17 -0.49 -20.66
CA MET A 85 0.36 -1.21 -21.92
C MET A 85 1.39 -2.36 -21.83
N ARG A 86 2.19 -2.44 -20.76
CA ARG A 86 3.10 -3.57 -20.52
C ARG A 86 2.37 -4.83 -20.06
N HIS A 87 1.11 -4.70 -19.66
CA HIS A 87 0.26 -5.77 -19.17
C HIS A 87 -0.94 -5.97 -20.11
N GLU A 88 -1.50 -7.17 -20.11
CA GLU A 88 -2.66 -7.49 -20.94
C GLU A 88 -3.91 -6.72 -20.50
N THR A 89 -4.14 -6.71 -19.19
CA THR A 89 -5.27 -6.04 -18.53
C THR A 89 -4.74 -4.99 -17.55
N VAL A 90 -5.59 -4.00 -17.26
CA VAL A 90 -5.31 -2.99 -16.24
C VAL A 90 -5.36 -3.62 -14.85
N ALA A 91 -6.25 -4.60 -14.63
CA ALA A 91 -6.29 -5.35 -13.38
C ALA A 91 -4.93 -6.01 -13.04
N ALA A 92 -4.24 -6.61 -14.03
CA ALA A 92 -2.90 -7.15 -13.83
C ALA A 92 -1.86 -6.05 -13.51
N PHE A 93 -2.00 -4.88 -14.13
CA PHE A 93 -1.13 -3.73 -13.87
C PHE A 93 -1.33 -3.15 -12.45
N HIS A 94 -2.54 -3.22 -11.88
CA HIS A 94 -2.80 -2.74 -10.51
C HIS A 94 -1.98 -3.47 -9.44
N PHE A 95 -1.55 -4.70 -9.70
CA PHE A 95 -0.65 -5.44 -8.81
C PHE A 95 0.82 -5.01 -8.93
N SER A 96 1.15 -4.06 -9.82
CA SER A 96 2.47 -3.46 -9.96
C SER A 96 2.58 -2.18 -9.12
N ASP A 97 2.71 -2.35 -7.79
CA ASP A 97 2.75 -1.25 -6.81
C ASP A 97 3.80 -0.17 -7.13
N LEU A 98 4.90 -0.56 -7.77
CA LEU A 98 6.04 0.31 -8.07
C LEU A 98 5.71 1.42 -9.08
N ALA A 99 4.78 1.19 -10.00
CA ALA A 99 4.36 2.21 -10.96
C ALA A 99 3.60 3.36 -10.29
N PHE A 100 2.76 3.06 -9.30
CA PHE A 100 2.02 4.07 -8.54
C PHE A 100 2.94 4.94 -7.68
N VAL A 101 4.02 4.36 -7.12
CA VAL A 101 5.05 5.13 -6.41
C VAL A 101 5.73 6.14 -7.35
N ALA A 102 6.12 5.72 -8.56
CA ALA A 102 6.71 6.63 -9.54
C ALA A 102 5.72 7.73 -9.97
N ALA A 103 4.45 7.38 -10.22
CA ALA A 103 3.42 8.36 -10.57
C ALA A 103 3.17 9.37 -9.45
N PHE A 104 3.16 8.92 -8.19
CA PHE A 104 3.05 9.81 -7.03
C PHE A 104 4.22 10.80 -6.95
N VAL A 105 5.46 10.33 -7.10
CA VAL A 105 6.65 11.21 -7.13
C VAL A 105 6.54 12.22 -8.26
N LEU A 106 6.14 11.79 -9.46
CA LEU A 106 6.03 12.67 -10.63
C LEU A 106 4.87 13.67 -10.50
N ALA A 107 3.82 13.33 -9.75
CA ALA A 107 2.70 14.23 -9.48
C ALA A 107 3.04 15.28 -8.41
N VAL A 108 3.66 14.86 -7.29
CA VAL A 108 3.81 15.72 -6.11
C VAL A 108 5.10 16.55 -6.14
N LEU A 109 6.22 15.97 -6.58
CA LEU A 109 7.52 16.64 -6.52
C LEU A 109 7.61 17.95 -7.35
N PRO A 110 6.91 18.10 -8.49
CA PRO A 110 6.87 19.38 -9.22
C PRO A 110 6.10 20.50 -8.50
N LEU A 111 5.17 20.17 -7.60
CA LEU A 111 4.27 21.15 -6.98
C LEU A 111 4.98 22.33 -6.32
N PRO A 112 5.98 22.15 -5.43
CA PRO A 112 6.68 23.29 -4.83
C PRO A 112 7.39 24.16 -5.85
N PHE A 113 7.89 23.59 -6.96
CA PHE A 113 8.50 24.36 -8.05
C PHE A 113 7.46 25.20 -8.80
N VAL A 114 6.26 24.64 -9.03
CA VAL A 114 5.14 25.35 -9.67
C VAL A 114 4.67 26.51 -8.80
N ILE A 115 4.56 26.31 -7.48
CA ILE A 115 4.17 27.38 -6.55
C ILE A 115 5.26 28.45 -6.49
N ALA A 116 6.53 28.06 -6.31
CA ALA A 116 7.65 28.99 -6.27
C ALA A 116 7.79 29.78 -7.58
N ALA A 117 7.48 29.19 -8.74
CA ALA A 117 7.48 29.89 -10.04
C ALA A 117 6.49 31.05 -10.12
N ALA A 118 5.41 31.04 -9.33
CA ALA A 118 4.45 32.13 -9.26
C ALA A 118 4.87 33.25 -8.29
N GLY A 119 5.94 33.04 -7.51
CA GLY A 119 6.48 33.96 -6.52
C GLY A 119 7.98 34.24 -6.75
N PRO A 120 8.88 33.96 -5.79
CA PRO A 120 10.32 34.27 -5.88
C PRO A 120 11.06 33.62 -7.07
N GLY A 121 10.50 32.55 -7.63
CA GLY A 121 11.02 31.83 -8.79
C GLY A 121 11.34 30.37 -8.50
N TRP A 122 11.21 29.51 -9.52
CA TRP A 122 11.42 28.06 -9.40
C TRP A 122 12.86 27.63 -9.08
N ARG A 123 13.82 28.55 -9.14
CA ARG A 123 15.23 28.32 -8.80
C ARG A 123 15.58 28.76 -7.37
N ASP A 124 14.66 29.45 -6.70
CA ASP A 124 14.86 29.87 -5.33
C ASP A 124 14.69 28.65 -4.41
N TYR A 125 15.79 28.25 -3.77
CA TYR A 125 15.79 27.08 -2.90
C TYR A 125 14.91 27.28 -1.67
N GLY A 126 14.92 28.47 -1.07
CA GLY A 126 14.16 28.76 0.14
C GLY A 126 12.66 28.67 -0.13
N ALA A 127 12.20 29.23 -1.25
CA ALA A 127 10.82 29.14 -1.69
C ALA A 127 10.39 27.69 -1.98
N VAL A 128 11.17 26.94 -2.76
CA VAL A 128 10.83 25.54 -3.09
C VAL A 128 10.84 24.65 -1.85
N PHE A 129 11.81 24.82 -0.96
CA PHE A 129 11.89 24.05 0.28
C PHE A 129 10.73 24.38 1.23
N GLY A 130 10.42 25.67 1.42
CA GLY A 130 9.32 26.12 2.27
C GLY A 130 7.97 25.62 1.77
N GLU A 131 7.68 25.80 0.48
CA GLU A 131 6.44 25.30 -0.13
C GLU A 131 6.35 23.77 -0.07
N GLY A 132 7.47 23.06 -0.22
CA GLY A 132 7.52 21.60 -0.08
C GLY A 132 7.02 21.15 1.29
N TRP A 133 7.49 21.78 2.37
CA TRP A 133 7.04 21.43 3.72
C TRP A 133 5.63 21.93 4.04
N LEU A 134 5.24 23.11 3.54
CA LEU A 134 3.87 23.59 3.66
C LEU A 134 2.89 22.63 3.00
N LEU A 135 3.20 22.08 1.82
CA LEU A 135 2.39 21.05 1.16
C LEU A 135 2.25 19.79 2.01
N VAL A 136 3.34 19.33 2.66
CA VAL A 136 3.27 18.18 3.60
C VAL A 136 2.35 18.50 4.77
N MET A 137 2.51 19.66 5.42
CA MET A 137 1.67 20.06 6.56
C MET A 137 0.20 20.20 6.16
N ARG A 138 -0.09 20.86 5.02
CA ARG A 138 -1.44 20.99 4.44
C ARG A 138 -2.06 19.62 4.17
N GLY A 139 -1.30 18.70 3.56
CA GLY A 139 -1.75 17.34 3.29
C GLY A 139 -2.04 16.53 4.56
N CYS A 140 -1.18 16.62 5.58
CA CYS A 140 -1.40 15.99 6.87
C CYS A 140 -2.67 16.52 7.54
N LEU A 141 -2.87 17.84 7.60
CA LEU A 141 -4.06 18.44 8.20
C LEU A 141 -5.34 18.04 7.43
N ALA A 142 -5.28 17.99 6.10
CA ALA A 142 -6.39 17.53 5.26
C ALA A 142 -6.81 16.10 5.63
N TRP A 143 -5.87 15.16 5.72
CA TRP A 143 -6.16 13.77 6.06
C TRP A 143 -6.60 13.59 7.52
N ILE A 144 -6.02 14.33 8.46
CA ILE A 144 -6.46 14.32 9.87
C ILE A 144 -7.92 14.78 9.96
N LEU A 145 -8.27 15.88 9.27
CA LEU A 145 -9.64 16.38 9.29
C LEU A 145 -10.61 15.41 8.59
N ALA A 146 -10.22 14.81 7.46
CA ALA A 146 -11.01 13.79 6.81
C ALA A 146 -11.27 12.59 7.75
N GLY A 147 -10.23 12.13 8.47
CA GLY A 147 -10.36 11.10 9.49
C GLY A 147 -11.30 11.51 10.64
N LEU A 148 -11.21 12.76 11.12
CA LEU A 148 -12.10 13.27 12.16
C LEU A 148 -13.57 13.34 11.70
N VAL A 149 -13.82 13.82 10.49
CA VAL A 149 -15.15 13.86 9.89
C VAL A 149 -15.73 12.45 9.79
N TRP A 150 -14.94 11.48 9.31
CA TRP A 150 -15.35 10.08 9.28
C TRP A 150 -15.59 9.50 10.68
N GLY A 151 -14.77 9.87 11.67
CA GLY A 151 -14.98 9.49 13.07
C GLY A 151 -16.30 10.01 13.63
N VAL A 152 -16.65 11.27 13.37
CA VAL A 152 -17.95 11.84 13.77
C VAL A 152 -19.10 11.13 13.05
N ILE A 153 -18.94 10.83 11.76
CA ILE A 153 -19.94 10.11 10.98
C ILE A 153 -20.16 8.69 11.54
N TRP A 154 -19.10 7.99 11.93
CA TRP A 154 -19.22 6.67 12.57
C TRP A 154 -19.91 6.75 13.94
N ILE A 155 -19.59 7.76 14.75
CA ILE A 155 -20.28 7.97 16.03
C ILE A 155 -21.76 8.29 15.80
N ALA A 156 -22.07 9.14 14.81
CA ALA A 156 -23.43 9.48 14.45
C ALA A 156 -24.19 8.26 13.94
N ASP A 157 -23.57 7.41 13.12
CA ASP A 157 -24.15 6.15 12.67
C ASP A 157 -24.40 5.18 13.84
N ALA A 158 -23.45 5.07 14.78
CA ALA A 158 -23.64 4.26 15.99
C ALA A 158 -24.82 4.78 16.84
N LEU A 159 -24.91 6.09 17.06
CA LEU A 159 -26.00 6.73 17.80
C LEU A 159 -27.35 6.56 17.10
N MET A 160 -27.39 6.75 15.79
CA MET A 160 -28.62 6.58 14.99
C MET A 160 -29.00 5.10 14.92
N GLY A 161 -28.03 4.19 14.92
CA GLY A 161 -28.21 2.75 15.07
C GLY A 161 -28.96 2.39 16.35
N LEU A 162 -28.74 3.12 17.46
CA LEU A 162 -29.53 2.95 18.69
C LEU A 162 -31.02 3.29 18.52
N VAL A 163 -31.36 4.17 17.57
CA VAL A 163 -32.74 4.56 17.23
C VAL A 163 -33.28 3.73 16.03
N GLY A 164 -32.52 2.73 15.56
CA GLY A 164 -32.88 1.89 14.42
C GLY A 164 -32.63 2.52 13.04
N LEU A 165 -31.91 3.64 12.98
CA LEU A 165 -31.56 4.35 11.75
C LEU A 165 -30.10 4.06 11.36
N GLY A 166 -29.87 3.16 10.40
CA GLY A 166 -28.52 2.86 9.88
C GLY A 166 -28.11 3.78 8.75
N VAL A 167 -27.65 5.00 9.06
CA VAL A 167 -27.27 6.03 8.08
C VAL A 167 -26.14 5.54 7.18
N MET A 168 -25.11 4.90 7.75
CA MET A 168 -23.94 4.41 7.02
C MET A 168 -24.27 3.21 6.15
N LYS A 169 -25.07 2.29 6.68
CA LYS A 169 -25.60 1.15 5.90
C LYS A 169 -26.39 1.66 4.70
N GLN A 170 -27.23 2.67 4.87
CA GLN A 170 -27.98 3.28 3.77
C GLN A 170 -27.07 4.04 2.78
N MET A 171 -26.06 4.77 3.28
CA MET A 171 -25.11 5.53 2.45
C MET A 171 -24.25 4.62 1.56
N LEU A 172 -23.78 3.49 2.11
CA LEU A 172 -22.96 2.51 1.40
C LEU A 172 -23.79 1.54 0.54
N ALA A 173 -24.96 1.10 1.02
CA ALA A 173 -25.79 0.14 0.29
C ALA A 173 -26.37 0.70 -1.01
N GLN A 174 -26.54 2.02 -1.11
CA GLN A 174 -27.02 2.67 -2.33
C GLN A 174 -25.92 2.88 -3.38
N GLY A 175 -24.65 2.64 -3.04
CA GLY A 175 -23.52 2.79 -3.97
C GLY A 175 -23.42 4.18 -4.60
N GLY A 176 -23.91 5.23 -3.93
CA GLY A 176 -23.97 6.60 -4.44
C GLY A 176 -22.66 7.40 -4.26
N PRO A 177 -22.59 8.64 -4.79
CA PRO A 177 -21.36 9.46 -4.74
C PRO A 177 -21.05 10.03 -3.35
N LEU A 178 -21.99 9.94 -2.41
CA LEU A 178 -21.91 10.61 -1.10
C LEU A 178 -20.63 10.31 -0.31
N PRO A 179 -20.16 9.06 -0.13
CA PRO A 179 -18.93 8.79 0.62
C PRO A 179 -17.69 9.47 0.01
N GLY A 180 -17.57 9.44 -1.32
CA GLY A 180 -16.49 10.11 -2.04
C GLY A 180 -16.58 11.63 -1.90
N MET A 181 -17.78 12.20 -2.10
CA MET A 181 -18.03 13.64 -1.96
C MET A 181 -17.72 14.15 -0.56
N VAL A 182 -18.12 13.41 0.48
CA VAL A 182 -17.84 13.74 1.89
C VAL A 182 -16.35 13.69 2.17
N THR A 183 -15.66 12.64 1.73
CA THR A 183 -14.20 12.52 1.89
C THR A 183 -13.47 13.67 1.22
N GLY A 184 -13.81 13.95 -0.04
CA GLY A 184 -13.21 15.04 -0.80
C GLY A 184 -13.53 16.41 -0.18
N ALA A 185 -14.78 16.66 0.24
CA ALA A 185 -15.16 17.89 0.92
C ALA A 185 -14.39 18.09 2.23
N ALA A 186 -14.16 17.02 3.00
CA ALA A 186 -13.38 17.07 4.23
C ALA A 186 -11.89 17.35 3.97
N LEU A 187 -11.30 16.72 2.94
CA LEU A 187 -9.94 17.03 2.49
C LEU A 187 -9.82 18.51 2.05
N GLY A 188 -10.78 18.98 1.25
CA GLY A 188 -10.86 20.36 0.82
C GLY A 188 -11.00 21.34 1.98
N LEU A 189 -11.81 21.01 2.99
CA LEU A 189 -11.94 21.81 4.21
C LEU A 189 -10.61 21.88 4.97
N GLY A 190 -9.89 20.76 5.07
CA GLY A 190 -8.60 20.75 5.76
C GLY A 190 -7.52 21.54 5.02
N VAL A 191 -7.51 21.51 3.68
CA VAL A 191 -6.68 22.41 2.87
C VAL A 191 -7.07 23.88 3.10
N ALA A 192 -8.37 24.20 3.08
CA ALA A 192 -8.84 25.57 3.29
C ALA A 192 -8.43 26.12 4.68
N LEU A 193 -8.59 25.32 5.74
CA LEU A 193 -8.14 25.66 7.08
C LEU A 193 -6.63 25.82 7.14
N ALA A 194 -5.89 24.99 6.40
CA ALA A 194 -4.45 25.06 6.36
C ALA A 194 -3.92 26.35 5.72
N VAL A 195 -4.62 26.83 4.69
CA VAL A 195 -4.29 28.09 4.00
C VAL A 195 -4.69 29.30 4.83
N GLU A 196 -5.84 29.26 5.51
CA GLU A 196 -6.30 30.36 6.35
C GLU A 196 -5.44 30.55 7.60
N HIS A 197 -4.93 29.46 8.16
CA HIS A 197 -4.10 29.44 9.36
C HIS A 197 -2.64 29.09 9.05
N GLU A 198 -2.13 29.55 7.91
CA GLU A 198 -0.75 29.28 7.50
C GLU A 198 0.27 29.76 8.54
N ASP A 199 0.01 30.89 9.20
CA ASP A 199 0.84 31.40 10.31
C ASP A 199 0.96 30.40 11.47
N LEU A 200 -0.10 29.63 11.74
CA LEU A 200 -0.13 28.59 12.78
C LEU A 200 0.49 27.27 12.30
N LEU A 201 0.57 27.07 10.98
CA LEU A 201 1.11 25.88 10.32
C LEU A 201 2.53 26.10 9.79
N SER A 202 3.27 27.03 10.42
CA SER A 202 4.69 27.18 10.15
C SER A 202 5.39 25.82 10.22
N PRO A 203 6.17 25.41 9.21
CA PRO A 203 6.92 24.16 9.24
C PRO A 203 8.00 24.11 10.33
N GLU A 204 8.44 25.27 10.83
CA GLU A 204 9.59 25.40 11.73
C GLU A 204 9.58 24.50 12.97
N PRO A 205 8.48 24.34 13.73
CA PRO A 205 8.46 23.44 14.88
C PRO A 205 8.77 22.00 14.50
N VAL A 206 8.21 21.51 13.38
CA VAL A 206 8.47 20.16 12.87
C VAL A 206 9.90 20.03 12.39
N LEU A 207 10.40 21.02 11.62
CA LEU A 207 11.79 21.04 11.16
C LEU A 207 12.77 21.05 12.34
N ARG A 208 12.47 21.83 13.39
CA ARG A 208 13.25 21.87 14.62
C ARG A 208 13.23 20.53 15.35
N ALA A 209 12.07 19.88 15.45
CA ALA A 209 11.96 18.54 16.01
C ALA A 209 12.81 17.52 15.23
N LEU A 210 12.79 17.56 13.90
CA LEU A 210 13.61 16.70 13.06
C LEU A 210 15.11 17.00 13.21
N ARG A 211 15.50 18.26 13.36
CA ARG A 211 16.90 18.66 13.61
C ARG A 211 17.48 18.03 14.87
N TRP A 212 16.67 17.70 15.89
CA TRP A 212 17.12 16.96 17.08
C TRP A 212 17.59 15.53 16.76
N LEU A 213 17.13 14.94 15.65
CA LEU A 213 17.52 13.59 15.23
C LEU A 213 18.87 13.55 14.50
N VAL A 214 19.46 14.70 14.16
CA VAL A 214 20.74 14.77 13.42
C VAL A 214 21.86 14.06 14.18
N LEU A 215 22.06 14.40 15.45
CA LEU A 215 23.12 13.81 16.27
C LEU A 215 22.83 12.34 16.64
N PRO A 216 21.61 11.95 17.07
CA PRO A 216 21.24 10.55 17.25
C PRO A 216 21.46 9.70 15.99
N LEU A 217 21.03 10.18 14.82
CA LEU A 217 21.21 9.44 13.58
C LEU A 217 22.69 9.26 13.25
N LEU A 218 23.49 10.33 13.38
CA LEU A 218 24.93 10.26 13.17
C LEU A 218 25.59 9.25 14.12
N ALA A 219 25.20 9.25 15.40
CA ALA A 219 25.70 8.29 16.39
C ALA A 219 25.33 6.84 16.03
N VAL A 220 24.08 6.60 15.60
CA VAL A 220 23.63 5.28 15.14
C VAL A 220 24.42 4.82 13.91
N MET A 221 24.63 5.69 12.93
CA MET A 221 25.43 5.36 11.75
C MET A 221 26.87 5.01 12.14
N LEU A 222 27.51 5.82 12.98
CA LEU A 222 28.87 5.56 13.45
C LEU A 222 28.96 4.24 14.22
N ALA A 223 28.04 3.99 15.15
CA ALA A 223 27.98 2.75 15.91
C ALA A 223 27.79 1.53 14.98
N PHE A 224 26.89 1.64 14.00
CA PHE A 224 26.68 0.61 12.99
C PHE A 224 27.95 0.30 12.21
N PHE A 225 28.65 1.30 11.68
CA PHE A 225 29.88 1.09 10.91
C PHE A 225 31.06 0.60 11.76
N LEU A 226 31.11 0.96 13.05
CA LEU A 226 32.12 0.43 13.99
C LEU A 226 31.84 -1.03 14.36
N ALA A 227 30.57 -1.43 14.48
CA ALA A 227 30.18 -2.79 14.81
C ALA A 227 30.24 -3.74 13.59
N LEU A 228 30.07 -3.22 12.38
CA LEU A 228 29.98 -3.99 11.14
C LEU A 228 31.17 -4.96 10.89
N PRO A 229 32.44 -4.60 11.11
CA PRO A 229 33.58 -5.51 10.88
C PRO A 229 33.58 -6.71 11.83
N VAL A 230 32.96 -6.59 13.00
CA VAL A 230 32.92 -7.63 14.03
C VAL A 230 31.69 -8.52 13.89
N GLN A 231 30.52 -7.92 13.63
CA GLN A 231 29.24 -8.66 13.61
C GLN A 231 28.81 -9.11 12.21
N GLY A 232 29.31 -8.47 11.15
CA GLY A 232 28.82 -8.69 9.79
C GLY A 232 27.35 -8.27 9.59
N LEU A 233 26.73 -8.74 8.52
CA LEU A 233 25.33 -8.46 8.16
C LEU A 233 24.39 -9.65 8.39
N SER A 234 24.86 -10.70 9.07
CA SER A 234 24.14 -11.97 9.25
C SER A 234 23.00 -11.91 10.28
N GLY A 235 22.98 -10.90 11.15
CA GLY A 235 21.98 -10.76 12.23
C GLY A 235 20.66 -10.10 11.84
N LEU A 236 20.41 -9.84 10.55
CA LEU A 236 19.16 -9.23 10.11
C LEU A 236 17.98 -10.21 10.29
N PRO A 237 16.83 -9.77 10.85
CA PRO A 237 15.64 -10.61 10.94
C PRO A 237 15.23 -11.12 9.56
N ALA A 238 14.77 -12.38 9.51
CA ALA A 238 14.27 -12.99 8.29
C ALA A 238 13.17 -12.12 7.66
N GLY A 239 13.29 -11.81 6.36
CA GLY A 239 12.32 -10.99 5.61
C GLY A 239 12.70 -9.52 5.44
N LEU A 240 13.69 -8.98 6.17
CA LEU A 240 14.16 -7.61 5.98
C LEU A 240 15.31 -7.53 4.96
N SER A 241 15.15 -6.68 3.95
CA SER A 241 16.21 -6.44 2.96
C SER A 241 17.25 -5.45 3.50
N ALA A 242 18.51 -5.91 3.61
CA ALA A 242 19.65 -5.08 3.99
C ALA A 242 19.75 -3.80 3.13
N ALA A 243 19.55 -3.92 1.80
CA ALA A 243 19.54 -2.78 0.90
C ALA A 243 18.46 -1.75 1.26
N VAL A 244 17.25 -2.19 1.58
CA VAL A 244 16.14 -1.29 1.92
C VAL A 244 16.43 -0.54 3.22
N ILE A 245 16.97 -1.22 4.24
CA ILE A 245 17.36 -0.57 5.50
C ILE A 245 18.47 0.47 5.26
N LEU A 246 19.51 0.11 4.49
CA LEU A 246 20.62 1.01 4.18
C LEU A 246 20.19 2.21 3.33
N LEU A 247 19.24 2.03 2.40
CA LEU A 247 18.64 3.11 1.64
C LEU A 247 17.74 4.00 2.51
N GLY A 248 16.97 3.42 3.43
CA GLY A 248 16.19 4.18 4.42
C GLY A 248 17.08 5.03 5.31
N LEU A 249 18.19 4.46 5.79
CA LEU A 249 19.22 5.19 6.54
C LEU A 249 19.84 6.32 5.73
N SER A 250 20.13 6.07 4.45
CA SER A 250 20.67 7.07 3.52
C SER A 250 19.66 8.19 3.25
N ALA A 251 18.37 7.88 3.06
CA ALA A 251 17.31 8.85 2.87
C ALA A 251 17.12 9.74 4.12
N ALA A 252 17.14 9.13 5.31
CA ALA A 252 17.11 9.86 6.58
C ALA A 252 18.33 10.79 6.72
N ALA A 253 19.53 10.32 6.38
CA ALA A 253 20.74 11.14 6.42
C ALA A 253 20.68 12.31 5.43
N VAL A 254 20.19 12.10 4.20
CA VAL A 254 19.97 13.16 3.20
C VAL A 254 18.98 14.21 3.71
N LEU A 255 17.83 13.75 4.23
CA LEU A 255 16.81 14.62 4.80
C LEU A 255 17.39 15.46 5.94
N LEU A 256 17.99 14.82 6.94
CA LEU A 256 18.50 15.50 8.12
C LEU A 256 19.66 16.44 7.80
N ALA A 257 20.60 16.04 6.92
CA ALA A 257 21.67 16.92 6.46
C ALA A 257 21.10 18.15 5.72
N THR A 258 20.05 17.99 4.91
CA THR A 258 19.34 19.10 4.27
C THR A 258 18.81 20.11 5.29
N LEU A 259 18.25 19.63 6.41
CA LEU A 259 17.70 20.50 7.46
C LEU A 259 18.75 21.36 8.18
N THR A 260 20.03 20.99 8.10
CA THR A 260 21.14 21.71 8.75
C THR A 260 21.70 22.88 7.94
N VAL A 261 21.26 23.04 6.69
CA VAL A 261 21.79 24.07 5.78
C VAL A 261 20.93 25.35 5.77
N GLY A 262 19.70 25.30 6.27
CA GLY A 262 18.76 26.43 6.27
C GLY A 262 18.31 26.84 4.87
N THR A 263 17.25 27.64 4.82
CA THR A 263 16.68 28.18 3.57
C THR A 263 17.54 29.29 3.00
N ASP A 264 18.08 30.17 3.84
CA ASP A 264 18.97 31.27 3.48
C ASP A 264 20.20 31.38 4.42
N GLU A 265 21.06 32.37 4.18
CA GLU A 265 22.26 32.60 4.99
C GLU A 265 21.96 33.15 6.38
N GLU A 266 20.84 33.86 6.54
CA GLU A 266 20.43 34.50 7.79
C GLU A 266 19.95 33.45 8.80
N GLU A 267 19.02 32.59 8.38
CA GLU A 267 18.54 31.45 9.17
C GLU A 267 19.70 30.52 9.54
N ALA A 268 20.58 30.26 8.58
CA ALA A 268 21.70 29.34 8.78
C ALA A 268 22.80 29.92 9.69
N SER A 269 22.90 31.26 9.84
CA SER A 269 23.81 31.90 10.79
C SER A 269 23.37 31.73 12.25
N GLY A 270 22.06 31.55 12.48
CA GLY A 270 21.50 31.29 13.82
C GLY A 270 21.60 29.83 14.28
N MET A 271 22.11 28.92 13.44
CA MET A 271 22.17 27.49 13.78
C MET A 271 23.33 27.16 14.72
N GLY A 272 23.05 26.32 15.72
CA GLY A 272 24.06 25.85 16.66
C GLY A 272 25.18 25.06 15.98
N ARG A 273 26.43 25.31 16.40
CA ARG A 273 27.63 24.67 15.82
C ARG A 273 27.55 23.14 15.75
N TRP A 274 27.00 22.50 16.78
CA TRP A 274 26.86 21.04 16.83
C TRP A 274 25.90 20.48 15.79
N LEU A 275 24.83 21.21 15.48
CA LEU A 275 23.87 20.81 14.45
C LEU A 275 24.53 20.84 13.07
N VAL A 276 25.27 21.92 12.77
CA VAL A 276 26.02 22.07 11.52
C VAL A 276 27.08 20.98 11.37
N LEU A 277 27.86 20.72 12.42
CA LEU A 277 28.85 19.63 12.43
C LEU A 277 28.20 18.26 12.27
N GLY A 278 27.03 18.04 12.88
CA GLY A 278 26.25 16.83 12.72
C GLY A 278 25.80 16.62 11.27
N GLY A 279 25.29 17.68 10.61
CA GLY A 279 24.93 17.66 9.20
C GLY A 279 26.11 17.39 8.28
N GLN A 280 27.27 17.97 8.57
CA GLN A 280 28.52 17.67 7.86
C GLN A 280 28.95 16.21 8.06
N GLY A 281 28.84 15.70 9.29
CA GLY A 281 29.11 14.30 9.61
C GLY A 281 28.19 13.34 8.84
N LEU A 282 26.88 13.62 8.78
CA LEU A 282 25.91 12.86 8.00
C LEU A 282 26.27 12.87 6.50
N ALA A 283 26.59 14.03 5.94
CA ALA A 283 27.03 14.15 4.55
C ALA A 283 28.34 13.39 4.27
N ALA A 284 29.26 13.36 5.23
CA ALA A 284 30.55 12.67 5.09
C ALA A 284 30.41 11.14 5.16
N ILE A 285 29.52 10.63 6.02
CA ILE A 285 29.31 9.19 6.21
C ILE A 285 28.35 8.58 5.18
N LEU A 286 27.49 9.39 4.55
CA LEU A 286 26.47 8.98 3.57
C LEU A 286 26.97 8.06 2.42
N PRO A 287 28.19 8.20 1.87
CA PRO A 287 28.67 7.27 0.85
C PRO A 287 28.78 5.81 1.31
N LEU A 288 29.05 5.56 2.59
CA LEU A 288 29.23 4.21 3.13
C LEU A 288 27.95 3.35 3.08
N PRO A 289 26.79 3.77 3.62
CA PRO A 289 25.57 2.96 3.56
C PRO A 289 25.10 2.79 2.11
N VAL A 290 25.31 3.78 1.24
CA VAL A 290 24.97 3.69 -0.18
C VAL A 290 25.84 2.65 -0.89
N ALA A 291 27.14 2.61 -0.63
CA ALA A 291 28.05 1.60 -1.18
C ALA A 291 27.67 0.19 -0.72
N LEU A 292 27.31 0.02 0.56
CA LEU A 292 26.83 -1.26 1.08
C LEU A 292 25.48 -1.67 0.48
N ALA A 293 24.56 -0.72 0.26
CA ALA A 293 23.30 -0.98 -0.39
C ALA A 293 23.51 -1.44 -1.85
N ALA A 294 24.40 -0.77 -2.58
CA ALA A 294 24.80 -1.15 -3.94
C ALA A 294 25.40 -2.57 -3.96
N TRP A 295 26.31 -2.87 -3.03
CA TRP A 295 26.91 -4.19 -2.88
C TRP A 295 25.87 -5.27 -2.58
N SER A 296 24.95 -5.00 -1.65
CA SER A 296 23.84 -5.89 -1.32
C SER A 296 22.95 -6.20 -2.53
N VAL A 297 22.59 -5.18 -3.32
CA VAL A 297 21.80 -5.36 -4.54
C VAL A 297 22.59 -6.17 -5.57
N TRP A 298 23.87 -5.84 -5.77
CA TRP A 298 24.74 -6.55 -6.70
C TRP A 298 24.86 -8.04 -6.38
N LEU A 299 25.08 -8.41 -5.12
CA LEU A 299 25.12 -9.82 -4.69
C LEU A 299 23.81 -10.56 -5.02
N ARG A 300 22.66 -9.94 -4.77
CA ARG A 300 21.35 -10.54 -5.06
C ARG A 300 21.08 -10.68 -6.55
N VAL A 301 21.54 -9.73 -7.35
CA VAL A 301 21.46 -9.79 -8.81
C VAL A 301 22.39 -10.88 -9.34
N ALA A 302 23.62 -10.99 -8.84
CA ALA A 302 24.55 -12.03 -9.24
C ALA A 302 24.05 -13.43 -8.88
N GLN A 303 23.42 -13.59 -7.71
CA GLN A 303 22.89 -14.89 -7.25
C GLN A 303 21.56 -15.27 -7.91
N HIS A 304 20.60 -14.35 -7.95
CA HIS A 304 19.20 -14.64 -8.30
C HIS A 304 18.70 -13.91 -9.56
N GLY A 305 19.56 -13.17 -10.25
CA GLY A 305 19.22 -12.44 -11.47
C GLY A 305 18.38 -11.18 -11.19
N TRP A 306 18.02 -10.50 -12.28
CA TRP A 306 17.16 -9.32 -12.18
C TRP A 306 15.70 -9.70 -11.90
N THR A 307 15.06 -8.88 -11.07
CA THR A 307 13.61 -8.87 -10.82
C THR A 307 13.13 -7.40 -10.83
N PRO A 308 11.85 -7.11 -11.10
CA PRO A 308 11.38 -5.73 -11.19
C PRO A 308 11.66 -4.93 -9.92
N GLY A 309 11.49 -5.57 -8.75
CA GLY A 309 11.85 -4.99 -7.46
C GLY A 309 13.35 -4.67 -7.33
N ARG A 310 14.26 -5.53 -7.81
CA ARG A 310 15.71 -5.26 -7.77
C ARG A 310 16.11 -4.14 -8.73
N VAL A 311 15.47 -4.04 -9.90
CA VAL A 311 15.67 -2.92 -10.83
C VAL A 311 15.23 -1.60 -10.19
N PHE A 312 14.09 -1.60 -9.50
CA PHE A 312 13.62 -0.42 -8.75
C PHE A 312 14.60 0.00 -7.65
N VAL A 313 15.03 -0.95 -6.82
CA VAL A 313 15.99 -0.72 -5.75
C VAL A 313 17.34 -0.24 -6.31
N ALA A 314 17.80 -0.76 -7.45
CA ALA A 314 18.99 -0.26 -8.14
C ALA A 314 18.84 1.21 -8.57
N GLY A 315 17.65 1.61 -9.05
CA GLY A 315 17.32 3.01 -9.32
C GLY A 315 17.42 3.90 -8.06
N LEU A 316 16.91 3.41 -6.92
CA LEU A 316 17.05 4.11 -5.63
C LEU A 316 18.51 4.22 -5.18
N VAL A 317 19.32 3.18 -5.38
CA VAL A 317 20.77 3.22 -5.13
C VAL A 317 21.44 4.28 -6.00
N LEU A 318 21.08 4.41 -7.28
CA LEU A 318 21.63 5.43 -8.16
C LEU A 318 21.27 6.86 -7.68
N LEU A 319 20.02 7.07 -7.26
CA LEU A 319 19.61 8.35 -6.68
C LEU A 319 20.34 8.65 -5.37
N ALA A 320 20.50 7.66 -4.49
CA ALA A 320 21.23 7.81 -3.23
C ALA A 320 22.72 8.08 -3.48
N ALA A 321 23.32 7.43 -4.49
CA ALA A 321 24.70 7.67 -4.91
C ALA A 321 24.89 9.08 -5.47
N GLY A 322 23.91 9.59 -6.23
CA GLY A 322 23.89 10.98 -6.69
C GLY A 322 23.92 11.98 -5.52
N HIS A 323 23.08 11.77 -4.49
CA HIS A 323 23.12 12.58 -3.27
C HIS A 323 24.47 12.46 -2.56
N ALA A 324 24.97 11.24 -2.33
CA ALA A 324 26.23 11.00 -1.66
C ALA A 324 27.40 11.71 -2.35
N ALA A 325 27.49 11.62 -3.69
CA ALA A 325 28.53 12.25 -4.48
C ALA A 325 28.44 13.80 -4.41
N LEU A 326 27.24 14.36 -4.59
CA LEU A 326 27.04 15.81 -4.56
C LEU A 326 27.25 16.40 -3.16
N TYR A 327 26.85 15.69 -2.11
CA TYR A 327 27.04 16.10 -0.72
C TYR A 327 28.51 16.06 -0.32
N LEU A 328 29.23 15.00 -0.72
CA LEU A 328 30.67 14.91 -0.52
C LEU A 328 31.41 16.01 -1.28
N LEU A 329 31.01 16.30 -2.53
CA LEU A 329 31.58 17.41 -3.30
C LEU A 329 31.33 18.76 -2.61
N ALA A 330 30.12 18.98 -2.08
CA ALA A 330 29.79 20.20 -1.33
C ALA A 330 30.64 20.33 -0.05
N LEU A 331 30.91 19.22 0.64
CA LEU A 331 31.81 19.19 1.80
C LEU A 331 33.25 19.56 1.43
N LEU A 332 33.79 18.96 0.36
CA LEU A 332 35.13 19.25 -0.12
C LEU A 332 35.28 20.73 -0.54
N GLN A 333 34.28 21.26 -1.26
CA GLN A 333 34.24 22.68 -1.61
C GLN A 333 34.14 23.58 -0.38
N GLY A 334 33.37 23.16 0.63
CA GLY A 334 33.26 23.85 1.92
C GLY A 334 34.56 23.91 2.71
N GLY A 335 35.32 22.82 2.75
CA GLY A 335 36.64 22.80 3.40
C GLY A 335 37.63 23.77 2.76
N LEU A 336 37.50 24.02 1.44
CA LEU A 336 38.36 24.94 0.69
C LEU A 336 37.86 26.39 0.69
N ARG A 337 36.55 26.62 0.71
CA ARG A 337 35.92 27.94 0.46
C ARG A 337 35.03 28.44 1.60
N GLY A 338 34.96 27.72 2.71
CA GLY A 338 34.20 28.09 3.91
C GLY A 338 32.76 27.55 3.96
N ALA A 339 32.10 27.77 5.10
CA ALA A 339 30.78 27.20 5.42
C ALA A 339 29.64 27.65 4.48
N ALA A 340 29.72 28.87 3.91
CA ALA A 340 28.76 29.35 2.91
C ALA A 340 28.83 28.54 1.61
N ALA A 341 30.03 28.11 1.19
CA ALA A 341 30.20 27.30 -0.01
C ALA A 341 29.63 25.88 0.16
N TRP A 342 29.78 25.28 1.35
CA TRP A 342 29.14 24.01 1.69
C TRP A 342 27.62 24.12 1.65
N ARG A 343 27.05 25.12 2.34
CA ARG A 343 25.60 25.37 2.38
C ARG A 343 25.02 25.59 0.98
N GLY A 344 25.60 26.50 0.21
CA GLY A 344 25.18 26.74 -1.18
C GLY A 344 25.35 25.51 -2.09
N GLY A 345 26.39 24.70 -1.87
CA GLY A 345 26.59 23.43 -2.58
C GLY A 345 25.48 22.43 -2.30
N LEU A 346 25.09 22.26 -1.04
CA LEU A 346 24.02 21.34 -0.64
C LEU A 346 22.65 21.76 -1.17
N ARG A 347 22.32 23.06 -1.09
CA ARG A 347 21.07 23.60 -1.67
C ARG A 347 20.96 23.29 -3.17
N ARG A 348 22.05 23.52 -3.92
CA ARG A 348 22.11 23.17 -5.34
C ARG A 348 21.99 21.66 -5.57
N ALA A 349 22.67 20.85 -4.76
CA ALA A 349 22.61 19.40 -4.85
C ALA A 349 21.16 18.89 -4.71
N ASN A 350 20.41 19.42 -3.74
CA ASN A 350 19.02 19.07 -3.52
C ASN A 350 18.12 19.43 -4.71
N MET A 351 18.30 20.62 -5.30
CA MET A 351 17.55 21.05 -6.48
C MET A 351 17.85 20.14 -7.68
N VAL A 352 19.12 19.79 -7.91
CA VAL A 352 19.53 18.87 -8.98
C VAL A 352 18.93 17.48 -8.76
N MET A 353 18.99 16.96 -7.53
CA MET A 353 18.49 15.63 -7.22
C MET A 353 16.96 15.54 -7.23
N ALA A 354 16.25 16.61 -6.90
CA ALA A 354 14.80 16.68 -7.12
C ALA A 354 14.46 16.55 -8.61
N GLY A 355 15.20 17.24 -9.48
CA GLY A 355 15.11 17.08 -10.94
C GLY A 355 15.42 15.65 -11.40
N ALA A 356 16.48 15.05 -10.88
CA ALA A 356 16.86 13.67 -11.19
C ALA A 356 15.81 12.65 -10.74
N ALA A 357 15.17 12.85 -9.58
CA ALA A 357 14.10 11.99 -9.09
C ALA A 357 12.84 12.09 -9.97
N MET A 358 12.44 13.29 -10.40
CA MET A 358 11.36 13.47 -11.38
C MET A 358 11.68 12.78 -12.71
N ALA A 359 12.90 12.94 -13.22
CA ALA A 359 13.35 12.28 -14.43
C ALA A 359 13.37 10.75 -14.31
N ALA A 360 13.81 10.22 -13.17
CA ALA A 360 13.80 8.78 -12.90
C ALA A 360 12.38 8.22 -12.81
N ALA A 361 11.45 8.94 -12.17
CA ALA A 361 10.04 8.57 -12.10
C ALA A 361 9.38 8.57 -13.49
N ALA A 362 9.64 9.61 -14.30
CA ALA A 362 9.20 9.68 -15.68
C ALA A 362 9.78 8.53 -16.52
N LEU A 363 11.08 8.24 -16.38
CA LEU A 363 11.75 7.15 -17.07
C LEU A 363 11.13 5.79 -16.69
N TRP A 364 10.84 5.57 -15.40
CA TRP A 364 10.21 4.34 -14.89
C TRP A 364 8.85 4.05 -15.53
N LEU A 365 8.03 5.08 -15.72
CA LEU A 365 6.72 4.96 -16.38
C LEU A 365 6.80 4.93 -17.91
N SER A 366 7.90 5.43 -18.48
CA SER A 366 8.11 5.46 -19.92
C SER A 366 8.41 4.07 -20.50
N PRO A 367 8.15 3.82 -21.80
CA PRO A 367 8.55 2.57 -22.44
C PRO A 367 10.07 2.35 -22.51
N LEU A 368 10.89 3.37 -22.23
CA LEU A 368 12.34 3.30 -22.32
C LEU A 368 12.97 2.44 -21.22
N LEU A 369 12.36 2.41 -20.03
CA LEU A 369 12.80 1.56 -18.92
C LEU A 369 11.67 0.59 -18.56
N ASN A 370 11.80 -0.65 -19.05
CA ASN A 370 10.88 -1.73 -18.77
C ASN A 370 11.53 -2.74 -17.81
N ALA A 371 11.25 -2.60 -16.52
CA ALA A 371 11.83 -3.43 -15.46
C ALA A 371 11.41 -4.89 -15.60
N GLU A 372 10.17 -5.13 -16.03
CA GLU A 372 9.62 -6.45 -16.32
C GLU A 372 10.38 -7.14 -17.46
N ALA A 373 10.69 -6.40 -18.53
CA ALA A 373 11.45 -6.93 -19.67
C ALA A 373 12.92 -7.21 -19.33
N ILE A 374 13.58 -6.32 -18.58
CA ILE A 374 14.96 -6.54 -18.09
C ILE A 374 14.99 -7.83 -17.26
N SER A 375 14.01 -8.00 -16.37
CA SER A 375 13.93 -9.14 -15.47
C SER A 375 13.62 -10.44 -16.20
N ALA A 376 12.59 -10.44 -17.05
CA ALA A 376 12.20 -11.60 -17.86
C ALA A 376 13.36 -12.09 -18.74
N ARG A 377 14.03 -11.17 -19.44
CA ARG A 377 15.22 -11.49 -20.24
C ARG A 377 16.36 -12.04 -19.39
N SER A 378 16.59 -11.48 -18.20
CA SER A 378 17.61 -11.97 -17.28
C SER A 378 17.35 -13.42 -16.86
N GLN A 379 16.11 -13.81 -16.58
CA GLN A 379 15.81 -15.19 -16.16
C GLN A 379 16.06 -16.18 -17.31
N VAL A 380 15.63 -15.85 -18.52
CA VAL A 380 15.86 -16.70 -19.71
C VAL A 380 17.35 -16.86 -20.01
N LEU A 381 18.11 -15.76 -20.04
CA LEU A 381 19.54 -15.82 -20.36
C LEU A 381 20.35 -16.65 -19.35
N ARG A 382 19.99 -16.57 -18.06
CA ARG A 382 20.67 -17.34 -17.02
C ARG A 382 20.36 -18.84 -17.13
N PHE A 383 19.12 -19.18 -17.49
CA PHE A 383 18.76 -20.55 -17.78
C PHE A 383 19.50 -21.08 -19.02
N GLU A 384 19.53 -20.33 -20.12
CA GLU A 384 20.29 -20.69 -21.33
C GLU A 384 21.80 -20.83 -21.06
N ALA A 385 22.35 -20.02 -20.15
CA ALA A 385 23.74 -20.12 -19.71
C ALA A 385 24.02 -21.27 -18.72
N GLY A 386 22.99 -22.02 -18.29
CA GLY A 386 23.13 -23.10 -17.30
C GLY A 386 23.41 -22.61 -15.87
N GLU A 387 23.21 -21.32 -15.58
CA GLU A 387 23.41 -20.73 -14.25
C GLU A 387 22.26 -21.01 -13.28
N VAL A 388 21.09 -21.38 -13.80
CA VAL A 388 19.87 -21.65 -13.03
C VAL A 388 19.28 -22.96 -13.54
N ALA A 389 19.01 -23.89 -12.62
CA ALA A 389 18.38 -25.16 -12.96
C ALA A 389 16.89 -24.96 -13.31
N ALA A 390 16.34 -25.89 -14.10
CA ALA A 390 14.92 -25.85 -14.45
C ALA A 390 14.03 -25.77 -13.21
N ALA A 391 14.33 -26.48 -12.12
CA ALA A 391 13.59 -26.43 -10.85
C ALA A 391 13.58 -25.05 -10.14
N ASP A 392 14.63 -24.25 -10.30
CA ASP A 392 14.79 -22.97 -9.60
C ASP A 392 14.17 -21.77 -10.35
N LEU A 393 13.66 -22.00 -11.56
CA LEU A 393 12.94 -20.97 -12.31
C LEU A 393 11.60 -20.63 -11.64
N ASP A 394 11.39 -19.37 -11.30
CA ASP A 394 10.11 -18.86 -10.80
C ASP A 394 9.17 -18.53 -11.98
N LEU A 395 8.53 -19.57 -12.51
CA LEU A 395 7.58 -19.45 -13.61
C LEU A 395 6.36 -18.59 -13.22
N ALA A 396 5.92 -18.66 -11.96
CA ALA A 396 4.82 -17.85 -11.45
C ALA A 396 5.16 -16.36 -11.41
N ALA A 397 6.42 -15.99 -11.10
CA ALA A 397 6.85 -14.60 -11.20
C ALA A 397 6.85 -14.08 -12.63
N LEU A 398 7.28 -14.88 -13.61
CA LEU A 398 7.24 -14.49 -15.03
C LEU A 398 5.81 -14.15 -15.48
N GLU A 399 4.79 -14.85 -14.98
CA GLU A 399 3.39 -14.57 -15.32
C GLU A 399 2.92 -13.21 -14.81
N ARG A 400 3.40 -12.82 -13.62
CA ARG A 400 3.09 -11.52 -13.01
C ARG A 400 3.83 -10.35 -13.69
N TRP A 401 4.81 -10.62 -14.54
CA TRP A 401 5.59 -9.58 -15.24
C TRP A 401 4.99 -9.16 -16.59
N GLY A 402 3.70 -9.44 -16.81
CA GLY A 402 2.95 -8.97 -17.97
C GLY A 402 3.43 -9.55 -19.30
N LEU A 403 3.34 -8.74 -20.37
CA LEU A 403 3.70 -9.15 -21.73
C LEU A 403 5.17 -9.59 -21.87
N PRO A 404 6.16 -8.90 -21.26
CA PRO A 404 7.55 -9.36 -21.31
C PRO A 404 7.75 -10.72 -20.63
N GLY A 405 7.07 -10.95 -19.51
CA GLY A 405 7.11 -12.22 -18.79
C GLY A 405 6.51 -13.38 -19.60
N ARG A 406 5.38 -13.15 -20.29
CA ARG A 406 4.83 -14.10 -21.26
C ARG A 406 5.77 -14.42 -22.41
N ALA A 407 6.44 -13.41 -22.96
CA ALA A 407 7.42 -13.63 -24.03
C ALA A 407 8.59 -14.51 -23.56
N ALA A 408 9.01 -14.35 -22.30
CA ALA A 408 10.00 -15.23 -21.67
C ALA A 408 9.46 -16.66 -21.47
N LEU A 409 8.22 -16.83 -21.04
CA LEU A 409 7.59 -18.16 -20.91
C LEU A 409 7.50 -18.87 -22.26
N ALA A 410 7.08 -18.17 -23.32
CA ALA A 410 7.05 -18.72 -24.68
C ALA A 410 8.45 -19.13 -25.17
N ARG A 411 9.50 -18.37 -24.80
CA ARG A 411 10.88 -18.74 -25.09
C ARG A 411 11.31 -20.00 -24.32
N LEU A 412 10.94 -20.13 -23.05
CA LEU A 412 11.21 -21.33 -22.25
C LEU A 412 10.46 -22.55 -22.80
N GLU A 413 9.23 -22.39 -23.31
CA GLU A 413 8.47 -23.45 -23.97
C GLU A 413 9.17 -23.98 -25.23
N VAL A 414 9.82 -23.11 -26.00
CA VAL A 414 10.67 -23.53 -27.13
C VAL A 414 11.89 -24.30 -26.64
N LEU A 415 12.58 -23.81 -25.61
CA LEU A 415 13.78 -24.47 -25.04
C LEU A 415 13.45 -25.82 -24.40
N ALA A 416 12.24 -25.99 -23.86
CA ALA A 416 11.79 -27.24 -23.26
C ALA A 416 11.69 -28.40 -24.27
N GLN A 417 11.66 -28.10 -25.58
CA GLN A 417 11.64 -29.10 -26.65
C GLN A 417 13.05 -29.64 -26.97
N ASP A 418 14.11 -28.99 -26.49
CA ASP A 418 15.48 -29.42 -26.73
C ASP A 418 15.83 -30.68 -25.90
N ALA A 419 16.72 -31.50 -26.47
CA ALA A 419 17.18 -32.72 -25.81
C ALA A 419 17.88 -32.39 -24.47
N GLY A 420 17.37 -32.96 -23.37
CA GLY A 420 17.90 -32.74 -22.01
C GLY A 420 17.08 -31.79 -21.14
N GLN A 421 15.98 -31.22 -21.63
CA GLN A 421 15.13 -30.27 -20.91
C GLN A 421 13.80 -30.87 -20.38
N ALA A 422 13.79 -32.17 -20.07
CA ALA A 422 12.59 -32.88 -19.63
C ALA A 422 11.97 -32.30 -18.34
N ASP A 423 12.81 -31.83 -17.40
CA ASP A 423 12.34 -31.20 -16.16
C ASP A 423 11.61 -29.88 -16.42
N LEU A 424 12.14 -29.05 -17.33
CA LEU A 424 11.49 -27.81 -17.74
C LEU A 424 10.15 -28.09 -18.44
N ALA A 425 10.12 -29.07 -19.35
CA ALA A 425 8.89 -29.48 -20.05
C ALA A 425 7.81 -29.92 -19.06
N ALA A 426 8.15 -30.79 -18.10
CA ALA A 426 7.22 -31.26 -17.07
C ALA A 426 6.66 -30.11 -16.22
N ARG A 427 7.48 -29.12 -15.84
CA ARG A 427 7.02 -27.95 -15.07
C ARG A 427 6.09 -27.04 -15.88
N LEU A 428 6.38 -26.85 -17.17
CA LEU A 428 5.53 -26.05 -18.06
C LEU A 428 4.20 -26.76 -18.33
N GLU A 429 4.19 -28.08 -18.50
CA GLU A 429 2.98 -28.89 -18.66
C GLU A 429 2.12 -28.89 -17.39
N ALA A 430 2.73 -29.10 -16.21
CA ALA A 430 2.01 -29.03 -14.93
C ALA A 430 1.32 -27.67 -14.75
N ARG A 431 2.04 -26.58 -15.04
CA ARG A 431 1.53 -25.21 -15.06
C ARG A 431 0.39 -25.01 -16.07
N GLN A 432 0.51 -25.57 -17.27
CA GLN A 432 -0.56 -25.49 -18.28
C GLN A 432 -1.80 -26.25 -17.83
N GLY A 433 -1.64 -27.40 -17.15
CA GLY A 433 -2.73 -28.15 -16.53
C GLY A 433 -3.45 -27.36 -15.44
N GLU A 434 -2.71 -26.71 -14.53
CA GLU A 434 -3.27 -25.83 -13.49
C GLU A 434 -4.02 -24.62 -14.09
N ARG A 435 -3.49 -24.03 -15.16
CA ARG A 435 -4.16 -22.93 -15.87
C ARG A 435 -5.42 -23.37 -16.62
N ALA A 436 -5.36 -24.51 -17.29
CA ALA A 436 -6.49 -25.02 -18.04
C ALA A 436 -7.65 -25.39 -17.09
N GLY A 437 -7.34 -25.91 -15.90
CA GLY A 437 -8.33 -26.14 -14.84
C GLY A 437 -8.97 -24.85 -14.32
N SER A 438 -8.16 -23.82 -14.07
CA SER A 438 -8.65 -22.55 -13.51
C SER A 438 -9.32 -21.59 -14.52
N ALA A 439 -9.10 -21.74 -15.84
CA ALA A 439 -9.60 -20.82 -16.86
C ALA A 439 -10.96 -21.23 -17.48
N ASP A 440 -11.39 -22.48 -17.35
CA ASP A 440 -12.70 -22.93 -17.82
C ASP A 440 -13.77 -22.66 -16.75
N PRO A 441 -14.83 -21.87 -17.02
CA PRO A 441 -15.91 -21.61 -16.07
C PRO A 441 -16.59 -22.89 -15.56
N GLN A 442 -16.62 -23.96 -16.38
CA GLN A 442 -17.17 -25.25 -15.94
C GLN A 442 -16.18 -25.96 -15.01
N THR A 443 -14.88 -25.92 -15.30
CA THR A 443 -13.86 -26.49 -14.44
C THR A 443 -13.70 -25.70 -13.13
N ALA A 444 -13.79 -24.37 -13.14
CA ALA A 444 -13.83 -23.54 -11.93
C ALA A 444 -15.06 -23.84 -11.06
N ALA A 445 -16.21 -24.12 -11.67
CA ALA A 445 -17.40 -24.59 -10.96
C ALA A 445 -17.21 -26.01 -10.40
N GLN A 446 -16.54 -26.91 -11.15
CA GLN A 446 -16.18 -28.25 -10.67
C GLN A 446 -15.13 -28.21 -9.56
N GLU A 447 -14.14 -27.33 -9.64
CA GLU A 447 -13.12 -27.10 -8.61
C GLU A 447 -13.75 -26.52 -7.34
N ALA A 448 -14.66 -25.54 -7.48
CA ALA A 448 -15.43 -25.02 -6.36
C ALA A 448 -16.28 -26.13 -5.70
N GLU A 449 -16.94 -26.97 -6.50
CA GLU A 449 -17.69 -28.11 -5.97
C GLU A 449 -16.77 -29.17 -5.36
N ALA A 450 -15.58 -29.40 -5.92
CA ALA A 450 -14.58 -30.33 -5.40
C ALA A 450 -13.98 -29.82 -4.08
N MET A 451 -13.69 -28.52 -3.97
CA MET A 451 -13.23 -27.86 -2.75
C MET A 451 -14.34 -27.87 -1.69
N LEU A 452 -15.58 -27.63 -2.08
CA LEU A 452 -16.75 -27.76 -1.22
C LEU A 452 -16.91 -29.20 -0.71
N ALA A 453 -16.73 -30.21 -1.57
CA ALA A 453 -16.74 -31.62 -1.19
C ALA A 453 -15.58 -31.97 -0.24
N GLN A 454 -14.37 -31.46 -0.50
CA GLN A 454 -13.23 -31.62 0.39
C GLN A 454 -13.50 -31.00 1.76
N LEU A 455 -14.02 -29.77 1.80
CA LEU A 455 -14.35 -29.08 3.03
C LEU A 455 -15.44 -29.84 3.80
N ARG A 456 -16.49 -30.32 3.14
CA ARG A 456 -17.55 -31.16 3.74
C ARG A 456 -17.00 -32.43 4.39
N ALA A 457 -15.90 -32.98 3.86
CA ALA A 457 -15.26 -34.19 4.38
C ALA A 457 -14.37 -33.93 5.61
N ILE A 458 -13.67 -32.79 5.65
CA ILE A 458 -12.70 -32.47 6.72
C ILE A 458 -13.25 -31.58 7.83
N LEU A 459 -14.30 -30.79 7.56
CA LEU A 459 -14.88 -29.83 8.51
C LEU A 459 -15.79 -30.56 9.51
N PRO A 460 -15.41 -30.65 10.80
CA PRO A 460 -16.29 -31.22 11.80
C PRO A 460 -17.48 -30.30 12.02
N VAL A 461 -18.68 -30.87 11.98
CA VAL A 461 -19.94 -30.16 12.24
C VAL A 461 -20.52 -30.62 13.56
N GLN A 462 -21.03 -29.67 14.31
CA GLN A 462 -21.60 -29.89 15.62
C GLN A 462 -22.95 -29.17 15.73
N PRO A 463 -24.06 -29.85 16.05
CA PRO A 463 -24.15 -31.29 16.33
C PRO A 463 -23.89 -32.13 15.07
N ALA A 464 -23.35 -33.34 15.22
CA ALA A 464 -22.91 -34.20 14.10
C ALA A 464 -24.00 -34.48 13.04
N GLY A 465 -25.28 -34.36 13.40
CA GLY A 465 -26.42 -34.51 12.48
C GLY A 465 -26.78 -33.28 11.64
N ALA A 466 -26.20 -32.10 11.92
CA ALA A 466 -26.54 -30.83 11.25
C ALA A 466 -25.88 -30.65 9.86
N THR A 467 -25.66 -31.74 9.14
CA THR A 467 -25.00 -31.74 7.82
C THR A 467 -25.80 -30.99 6.76
N ALA A 468 -27.13 -31.11 6.78
CA ALA A 468 -28.00 -30.40 5.84
C ALA A 468 -27.95 -28.87 6.02
N GLY A 469 -27.84 -28.39 7.26
CA GLY A 469 -27.66 -26.97 7.56
C GLY A 469 -26.26 -26.48 7.15
N ARG A 470 -25.22 -27.26 7.47
CA ARG A 470 -23.84 -27.00 7.01
C ARG A 470 -23.81 -26.83 5.49
N ASP A 471 -24.37 -27.81 4.77
CA ASP A 471 -24.28 -27.83 3.30
C ASP A 471 -25.02 -26.66 2.65
N ARG A 472 -26.15 -26.21 3.24
CA ARG A 472 -26.87 -25.02 2.79
C ARG A 472 -26.07 -23.73 3.00
N LEU A 473 -25.41 -23.59 4.15
CA LEU A 473 -24.63 -22.40 4.47
C LEU A 473 -23.29 -22.35 3.70
N LEU A 474 -22.67 -23.50 3.45
CA LEU A 474 -21.44 -23.57 2.66
C LEU A 474 -21.67 -23.31 1.17
N ALA A 475 -22.87 -23.58 0.63
CA ALA A 475 -23.18 -23.36 -0.78
C ALA A 475 -23.13 -21.88 -1.21
N GLY A 476 -23.20 -20.93 -0.26
CA GLY A 476 -23.08 -19.49 -0.53
C GLY A 476 -21.65 -18.93 -0.40
N ILE A 477 -20.65 -19.79 -0.15
CA ILE A 477 -19.26 -19.37 0.07
C ILE A 477 -18.49 -19.39 -1.26
N GLY A 478 -17.73 -18.33 -1.54
CA GLY A 478 -16.95 -18.19 -2.77
C GLY A 478 -15.71 -19.10 -2.83
N ALA A 479 -15.26 -19.45 -4.03
CA ALA A 479 -14.17 -20.40 -4.26
C ALA A 479 -12.84 -20.04 -3.56
N GLN A 480 -12.41 -18.77 -3.61
CA GLN A 480 -11.19 -18.32 -2.94
C GLN A 480 -11.26 -18.50 -1.41
N GLU A 481 -12.46 -18.37 -0.85
CA GLU A 481 -12.69 -18.48 0.59
C GLU A 481 -12.76 -19.95 1.03
N LEU A 482 -13.37 -20.81 0.21
CA LEU A 482 -13.34 -22.26 0.39
C LEU A 482 -11.90 -22.79 0.47
N GLN A 483 -10.98 -22.30 -0.37
CA GLN A 483 -9.57 -22.69 -0.30
C GLN A 483 -8.95 -22.34 1.05
N ALA A 484 -9.13 -21.11 1.51
CA ALA A 484 -8.61 -20.66 2.80
C ALA A 484 -9.18 -21.48 3.98
N TRP A 485 -10.44 -21.91 3.88
CA TRP A 485 -11.07 -22.75 4.91
C TRP A 485 -10.54 -24.18 4.87
N VAL A 486 -10.31 -24.74 3.68
CA VAL A 486 -9.67 -26.05 3.52
C VAL A 486 -8.27 -26.06 4.11
N ASP A 487 -7.47 -25.03 3.84
CA ASP A 487 -6.10 -24.91 4.36
C ASP A 487 -6.09 -24.76 5.89
N ALA A 488 -7.03 -23.99 6.45
CA ALA A 488 -7.20 -23.88 7.90
C ALA A 488 -7.61 -25.21 8.54
N CYS A 489 -8.58 -25.93 7.96
CA CYS A 489 -8.99 -27.25 8.45
C CYS A 489 -7.87 -28.29 8.37
N ARG A 490 -7.04 -28.26 7.32
CA ARG A 490 -5.88 -29.15 7.15
C ARG A 490 -4.74 -28.85 8.11
N THR A 491 -4.72 -27.67 8.71
CA THR A 491 -3.73 -27.32 9.73
C THR A 491 -4.13 -28.00 11.04
N PRO A 492 -3.43 -29.06 11.50
CA PRO A 492 -3.88 -29.83 12.66
C PRO A 492 -3.78 -29.04 13.96
N LEU A 493 -4.53 -29.47 14.97
CA LEU A 493 -4.41 -28.91 16.32
C LEU A 493 -3.03 -29.24 16.93
N PRO A 494 -2.41 -28.33 17.72
CA PRO A 494 -1.13 -28.58 18.37
C PRO A 494 -1.14 -29.87 19.20
N GLY A 495 -0.22 -30.79 18.93
CA GLY A 495 -0.12 -32.07 19.63
C GLY A 495 -1.17 -33.12 19.24
N GLN A 496 -2.05 -32.84 18.27
CA GLN A 496 -3.14 -33.72 17.84
C GLN A 496 -3.21 -33.78 16.30
N ALA A 497 -2.30 -34.53 15.68
CA ALA A 497 -2.11 -34.57 14.22
C ALA A 497 -3.34 -35.02 13.42
N GLU A 498 -4.24 -35.80 14.03
CA GLU A 498 -5.45 -36.33 13.39
C GLU A 498 -6.67 -35.41 13.50
N ARG A 499 -6.57 -34.33 14.29
CA ARG A 499 -7.71 -33.42 14.53
C ARG A 499 -7.57 -32.14 13.71
N PRO A 500 -8.57 -31.81 12.85
CA PRO A 500 -8.48 -30.64 11.99
C PRO A 500 -8.49 -29.35 12.82
N GLY A 501 -7.85 -28.30 12.32
CA GLY A 501 -7.80 -26.98 12.98
C GLY A 501 -9.07 -26.15 12.81
N CYS A 502 -10.22 -26.79 12.61
CA CYS A 502 -11.48 -26.10 12.36
C CYS A 502 -12.67 -26.83 12.98
N VAL A 503 -13.77 -26.10 13.18
CA VAL A 503 -15.07 -26.65 13.59
C VAL A 503 -16.19 -25.70 13.17
N MET A 504 -17.34 -26.26 12.80
CA MET A 504 -18.56 -25.51 12.49
C MET A 504 -19.68 -25.93 13.44
N LEU A 505 -20.19 -24.96 14.19
CA LEU A 505 -21.31 -25.13 15.11
C LEU A 505 -22.58 -24.62 14.45
N LEU A 506 -23.60 -25.46 14.37
CA LEU A 506 -24.95 -25.05 13.97
C LEU A 506 -25.87 -25.01 15.17
N ALA A 507 -26.54 -23.88 15.29
CA ALA A 507 -27.47 -23.61 16.36
C ALA A 507 -28.38 -22.44 15.97
N ASP A 508 -29.53 -22.36 16.63
CA ASP A 508 -30.36 -21.16 16.62
C ASP A 508 -29.72 -20.12 17.56
N PHE A 509 -28.74 -19.38 17.01
CA PHE A 509 -28.04 -18.32 17.75
C PHE A 509 -28.85 -17.03 17.76
N LEU A 510 -29.75 -16.86 16.80
CA LEU A 510 -30.55 -15.66 16.60
C LEU A 510 -32.04 -16.05 16.56
N PRO A 511 -32.72 -16.17 17.71
CA PRO A 511 -34.11 -16.67 17.81
C PRO A 511 -35.14 -15.89 16.99
N ASP A 512 -34.84 -14.62 16.67
CA ASP A 512 -35.69 -13.75 15.86
C ASP A 512 -35.52 -13.96 14.34
N LEU A 513 -34.49 -14.71 13.93
CA LEU A 513 -34.27 -15.10 12.55
C LEU A 513 -34.74 -16.55 12.34
N PRO A 514 -35.58 -16.81 11.33
CA PRO A 514 -36.00 -18.17 11.04
C PRO A 514 -34.84 -18.95 10.41
N GLY A 515 -34.29 -19.91 11.14
CA GLY A 515 -33.28 -20.83 10.63
C GLY A 515 -32.28 -21.29 11.68
N GLU A 516 -31.28 -22.05 11.23
CA GLU A 516 -30.07 -22.28 12.02
C GLU A 516 -28.96 -21.38 11.47
N GLU A 517 -28.22 -20.74 12.36
CA GLU A 517 -26.98 -20.05 12.02
C GLU A 517 -25.79 -20.98 12.23
N ALA A 518 -24.65 -20.61 11.63
CA ALA A 518 -23.39 -21.26 11.89
C ALA A 518 -22.36 -20.32 12.49
N LEU A 519 -21.62 -20.86 13.46
CA LEU A 519 -20.39 -20.27 13.97
C LEU A 519 -19.23 -21.17 13.53
N VAL A 520 -18.31 -20.62 12.72
CA VAL A 520 -17.16 -21.35 12.19
C VAL A 520 -15.88 -20.80 12.83
N LEU A 521 -15.08 -21.71 13.39
CA LEU A 521 -13.76 -21.41 13.92
C LEU A 521 -12.70 -22.02 13.01
N LEU A 522 -11.72 -21.22 12.61
CA LEU A 522 -10.66 -21.60 11.68
C LEU A 522 -9.30 -21.22 12.28
N ARG A 523 -8.37 -22.16 12.35
CA ARG A 523 -6.98 -21.92 12.76
C ARG A 523 -6.08 -21.78 11.53
N GLY A 524 -5.43 -20.63 11.40
CA GLY A 524 -4.43 -20.41 10.36
C GLY A 524 -3.09 -21.12 10.64
N PRO A 525 -2.21 -21.24 9.64
CA PRO A 525 -0.91 -21.90 9.78
C PRO A 525 0.02 -21.20 10.81
N GLU A 526 -0.08 -19.87 10.91
CA GLU A 526 0.62 -19.03 11.90
C GLU A 526 0.02 -19.16 13.32
N GLY A 527 -1.04 -19.96 13.49
CA GLY A 527 -1.71 -20.22 14.76
C GLY A 527 -2.80 -19.21 15.16
N PHE A 528 -3.03 -18.16 14.38
CA PHE A 528 -4.12 -17.21 14.64
C PHE A 528 -5.49 -17.81 14.35
N MET A 529 -6.49 -17.40 15.13
CA MET A 529 -7.87 -17.85 15.02
C MET A 529 -8.72 -16.88 14.23
N ARG A 530 -9.58 -17.40 13.37
CA ARG A 530 -10.64 -16.64 12.68
C ARG A 530 -11.99 -17.19 13.09
N TYR A 531 -12.92 -16.26 13.34
CA TYR A 531 -14.29 -16.54 13.74
C TYR A 531 -15.23 -15.98 12.68
N GLU A 532 -16.07 -16.83 12.10
CA GLU A 532 -17.00 -16.45 11.05
C GLU A 532 -18.41 -16.86 11.45
N GLY A 533 -19.33 -15.89 11.54
CA GLY A 533 -20.76 -16.16 11.73
C GLY A 533 -21.46 -16.19 10.38
N LEU A 534 -22.29 -17.20 10.14
CA LEU A 534 -23.09 -17.34 8.92
C LEU A 534 -24.57 -17.45 9.27
N ALA A 535 -25.41 -16.70 8.56
CA ALA A 535 -26.86 -16.80 8.65
C ALA A 535 -27.47 -16.81 7.25
N LEU A 536 -28.58 -17.51 7.07
CA LEU A 536 -29.33 -17.47 5.81
C LEU A 536 -30.42 -16.40 5.89
N GLN A 537 -30.36 -15.37 5.06
CA GLN A 537 -31.37 -14.31 5.03
C GLN A 537 -31.81 -14.04 3.59
N GLY A 538 -33.10 -14.24 3.29
CA GLY A 538 -33.65 -14.04 1.95
C GLY A 538 -33.09 -15.00 0.89
N GLY A 539 -32.67 -16.20 1.29
CA GLY A 539 -32.08 -17.20 0.40
C GLY A 539 -30.59 -16.99 0.09
N ALA A 540 -29.97 -15.94 0.62
CA ALA A 540 -28.54 -15.67 0.50
C ALA A 540 -27.84 -15.85 1.86
N VAL A 541 -26.60 -16.37 1.82
CA VAL A 541 -25.75 -16.47 3.01
C VAL A 541 -25.21 -15.08 3.33
N GLN A 542 -25.43 -14.63 4.56
CA GLN A 542 -24.90 -13.38 5.08
C GLN A 542 -23.92 -13.65 6.21
N ARG A 543 -22.86 -12.84 6.25
CA ARG A 543 -21.90 -12.86 7.35
C ARG A 543 -22.45 -12.13 8.56
N ARG A 544 -22.19 -12.69 9.74
CA ARG A 544 -22.51 -12.13 11.05
C ARG A 544 -21.23 -11.94 11.83
N SER A 545 -21.11 -10.81 12.51
CA SER A 545 -20.00 -10.56 13.41
C SER A 545 -20.09 -11.50 14.60
N VAL A 546 -18.95 -12.05 15.00
CA VAL A 546 -18.80 -12.88 16.19
C VAL A 546 -18.07 -12.04 17.23
N ALA A 547 -18.59 -11.98 18.45
CA ALA A 547 -17.99 -11.24 19.55
C ALA A 547 -18.02 -12.07 20.83
N ALA A 548 -17.08 -11.80 21.75
CA ALA A 548 -17.10 -12.36 23.09
C ALA A 548 -17.96 -11.48 24.00
N MET A 549 -18.77 -12.10 24.89
CA MET A 549 -19.53 -11.37 25.91
C MET A 549 -18.64 -10.66 26.93
N THR A 550 -17.43 -11.16 27.15
CA THR A 550 -16.44 -10.56 28.04
C THR A 550 -15.04 -10.77 27.48
N GLY A 551 -14.24 -9.71 27.44
CA GLY A 551 -12.84 -9.79 26.99
C GLY A 551 -12.71 -10.01 25.48
N MET A 552 -11.63 -10.67 25.10
CA MET A 552 -11.32 -10.96 23.69
C MET A 552 -11.71 -12.41 23.36
N LEU A 553 -12.07 -12.66 22.09
CA LEU A 553 -12.21 -14.02 21.57
C LEU A 553 -10.89 -14.79 21.76
N ALA A 554 -11.00 -16.09 22.06
CA ALA A 554 -9.84 -16.92 22.32
C ALA A 554 -8.93 -17.00 21.08
N ASP A 555 -7.63 -16.76 21.23
CA ASP A 555 -6.69 -16.79 20.11
C ASP A 555 -5.55 -17.77 20.40
N ARG A 556 -4.82 -18.17 19.36
CA ARG A 556 -3.66 -19.07 19.44
C ARG A 556 -3.94 -20.37 20.21
N GLU A 557 -3.18 -20.65 21.26
CA GLU A 557 -3.30 -21.89 22.04
C GLU A 557 -4.67 -22.00 22.72
N ALA A 558 -5.21 -20.90 23.25
CA ALA A 558 -6.54 -20.89 23.87
C ALA A 558 -7.64 -21.16 22.83
N GLY A 559 -7.51 -20.61 21.62
CA GLY A 559 -8.44 -20.89 20.52
C GLY A 559 -8.33 -22.31 19.98
N ALA A 560 -7.12 -22.88 19.92
CA ALA A 560 -6.92 -24.27 19.55
C ALA A 560 -7.57 -25.23 20.56
N ALA A 561 -7.44 -24.94 21.86
CA ALA A 561 -8.13 -25.68 22.91
C ALA A 561 -9.66 -25.56 22.79
N LEU A 562 -10.17 -24.37 22.43
CA LEU A 562 -11.59 -24.16 22.19
C LEU A 562 -12.10 -24.99 21.02
N ILE A 563 -11.41 -25.00 19.87
CA ILE A 563 -11.76 -25.89 18.74
C ILE A 563 -11.77 -27.35 19.20
N ALA A 564 -10.76 -27.78 19.96
CA ALA A 564 -10.69 -29.14 20.47
C ALA A 564 -11.93 -29.48 21.32
N SER A 565 -12.35 -28.59 22.24
CA SER A 565 -13.55 -28.85 23.05
C SER A 565 -14.82 -28.88 22.21
N LEU A 566 -14.96 -27.99 21.22
CA LEU A 566 -16.15 -27.86 20.41
C LEU A 566 -16.32 -29.04 19.45
N GLN A 567 -15.21 -29.62 18.98
CA GLN A 567 -15.23 -30.84 18.18
C GLN A 567 -15.71 -32.07 18.96
N GLU A 568 -15.57 -32.10 20.28
CA GLU A 568 -16.02 -33.22 21.13
C GLU A 568 -17.51 -33.12 21.48
N GLY A 569 -18.09 -31.92 21.48
CA GLY A 569 -19.52 -31.72 21.65
C GLY A 569 -19.92 -30.25 21.67
N VAL A 570 -21.21 -30.00 21.39
CA VAL A 570 -21.80 -28.66 21.44
C VAL A 570 -22.10 -28.30 22.91
N PRO A 571 -21.53 -27.22 23.48
CA PRO A 571 -22.01 -26.70 24.74
C PRO A 571 -23.45 -26.21 24.58
N GLY A 572 -24.30 -26.47 25.57
CA GLY A 572 -25.71 -26.07 25.52
C GLY A 572 -25.84 -24.55 25.32
N LEU A 573 -26.74 -24.15 24.41
CA LEU A 573 -27.06 -22.74 24.21
C LEU A 573 -27.67 -22.17 25.48
N GLN A 574 -27.15 -21.02 25.90
CA GLN A 574 -27.70 -20.25 27.00
C GLN A 574 -28.05 -18.86 26.49
N PRO A 575 -29.17 -18.27 26.95
CA PRO A 575 -29.46 -16.88 26.67
C PRO A 575 -28.27 -16.01 27.11
N ALA A 576 -27.86 -15.07 26.25
CA ALA A 576 -26.82 -14.12 26.62
C ALA A 576 -27.29 -13.31 27.85
N PRO A 577 -26.41 -13.03 28.83
CA PRO A 577 -26.77 -12.31 30.05
C PRO A 577 -26.90 -10.80 29.80
N VAL A 578 -27.68 -10.42 28.79
CA VAL A 578 -27.91 -9.04 28.37
C VAL A 578 -29.39 -8.74 28.53
N ASN A 579 -29.70 -7.73 29.34
CA ASN A 579 -31.06 -7.23 29.41
C ASN A 579 -31.35 -6.37 28.20
N MET A 580 -32.47 -6.63 27.55
CA MET A 580 -33.00 -5.85 26.44
C MET A 580 -34.15 -5.00 26.95
N LEU A 581 -34.19 -3.73 26.58
CA LEU A 581 -35.35 -2.88 26.80
C LEU A 581 -36.51 -3.36 25.91
N ASP A 582 -37.66 -3.62 26.53
CA ASP A 582 -38.88 -4.09 25.86
C ASP A 582 -39.54 -2.95 25.05
N MET A 583 -39.11 -2.81 23.80
CA MET A 583 -39.60 -1.85 22.82
C MET A 583 -39.44 -2.43 21.40
N ALA A 584 -40.17 -1.90 20.42
CA ALA A 584 -40.15 -2.42 19.04
C ALA A 584 -38.72 -2.44 18.46
N GLY A 585 -38.16 -3.64 18.30
CA GLY A 585 -36.79 -3.87 17.81
C GLY A 585 -35.74 -4.14 18.87
N GLY A 586 -36.05 -3.97 20.17
CA GLY A 586 -35.20 -4.38 21.30
C GLY A 586 -33.86 -3.63 21.41
N ILE A 587 -33.67 -2.82 22.45
CA ILE A 587 -32.37 -2.15 22.69
C ILE A 587 -31.61 -2.92 23.75
N LEU A 588 -30.43 -3.43 23.39
CA LEU A 588 -29.54 -4.18 24.27
C LEU A 588 -28.16 -3.54 24.27
N LEU A 589 -27.58 -3.35 25.45
CA LEU A 589 -26.24 -2.80 25.62
C LEU A 589 -25.23 -3.93 25.40
N LEU A 590 -24.57 -3.94 24.23
CA LEU A 590 -23.45 -4.83 23.96
C LEU A 590 -22.16 -4.25 24.59
N PRO A 591 -21.30 -5.09 25.18
CA PRO A 591 -20.02 -4.67 25.74
C PRO A 591 -19.01 -4.18 24.70
#